data_AF-A0A5B6WDV6-F1
#
_entry.id   AF-A0A5B6WDV6-F1
#
_cell.length_a   1.000
_cell.length_b   1.000
_cell.length_c   1.000
_cell.angle_alpha   90.00
_cell.angle_beta   90.00
_cell.angle_gamma   90.00
#
_symmetry.space_group_name_H-M   'P 1'
#
loop_
_entity.id
_entity.type
_entity.pdbx_description
1 polymer ?
#
loop_
_entity_poly.entity_id
_entity_poly.type
_entity_poly.pdbx_seq_one_letter_code
_entity_poly.pdbx_strand_id
1 'polypeptide(L)' 'MNFVSGLLLTPTKKNLKLHEALGTRLKFSTTFHPQSDKQSERVIQILKDMLRGFIIGFIGSWGEYLPLAKFVYNKSF' A
#
# COMPACT_ATOMS: atom_id res chain seq x y z
N MET A 1 -6.70 -2.67 -16.62
CA MET A 1 -7.26 -1.44 -16.01
C MET A 1 -6.33 -1.05 -14.87
N ASN A 2 -5.50 -0.04 -15.11
CA ASN A 2 -4.35 0.27 -14.26
C ASN A 2 -4.75 1.44 -13.37
N PHE A 3 -5.29 1.14 -12.19
CA PHE A 3 -5.72 2.17 -11.23
C PHE A 3 -4.56 3.06 -10.74
N VAL A 4 -3.31 2.68 -11.01
CA VAL A 4 -2.10 3.35 -10.53
C VAL A 4 -1.57 4.40 -11.52
N SER A 5 -2.03 4.39 -12.78
CA SER A 5 -1.51 5.28 -13.82
C SER A 5 -2.10 6.69 -13.82
N GLY A 6 -3.16 6.94 -13.04
CA GLY A 6 -3.92 8.20 -13.08
C GLY A 6 -3.58 9.24 -12.01
N LEU A 7 -2.76 8.89 -11.00
CA LEU A 7 -2.43 9.84 -9.94
C LEU A 7 -1.12 10.56 -10.28
N LEU A 8 -1.22 11.85 -10.57
CA LEU A 8 -0.08 12.75 -10.76
C LEU A 8 0.86 12.61 -9.55
N LEU A 9 2.03 11.97 -9.73
CA LEU A 9 3.03 11.73 -8.69
C LEU A 9 3.77 13.02 -8.26
N THR A 10 3.24 14.20 -8.57
CA THR A 10 3.86 15.46 -8.15
C THR A 10 3.46 15.76 -6.71
N PRO A 11 4.43 16.01 -5.81
CA PRO A 11 4.11 16.39 -4.46
C PRO A 11 3.40 17.74 -4.46
N THR A 12 2.15 17.74 -4.00
CA THR A 12 1.43 18.99 -3.75
C THR A 12 2.06 19.73 -2.56
N LYS A 13 2.02 21.07 -2.58
CA LYS A 13 2.57 21.93 -1.51
C LYS A 13 2.06 21.57 -0.11
N LYS A 14 0.86 20.97 -0.02
CA LYS A 14 0.26 20.45 1.23
C LYS A 14 0.97 19.20 1.75
N ASN A 15 1.38 18.28 0.86
CA ASN A 15 2.08 17.05 1.23
C ASN A 15 3.47 17.35 1.80
N LEU A 16 4.20 18.27 1.18
CA LEU A 16 5.54 18.68 1.64
C LEU A 16 5.50 19.24 3.08
N LYS A 17 4.54 20.12 3.38
CA LYS A 17 4.37 20.71 4.72
C LYS A 17 4.01 19.67 5.78
N LEU A 18 3.23 18.66 5.44
CA LEU A 18 2.88 17.58 6.37
C LEU A 18 4.11 16.76 6.76
N HIS A 19 4.93 16.37 5.77
CA HIS A 19 6.13 15.59 6.02
C HIS A 19 7.17 16.38 6.84
N GLU A 20 7.29 17.69 6.59
CA GLU A 20 8.11 18.62 7.37
C GLU A 20 7.64 18.69 8.83
N ALA A 21 6.34 18.87 9.07
CA ALA A 21 5.77 18.91 10.42
C ALA A 21 5.94 17.59 11.19
N LEU A 22 5.93 16.45 10.49
CA LEU A 22 6.15 15.13 11.08
C LEU A 22 7.64 14.76 11.22
N GLY A 23 8.57 15.63 10.78
CA GLY A 23 10.01 15.35 10.80
C GLY A 23 10.45 14.22 9.85
N THR A 24 9.61 13.88 8.87
CA THR A 24 9.87 12.79 7.93
C THR A 24 10.44 13.31 6.62
N ARG A 25 11.42 12.60 6.06
CA ARG A 25 12.00 12.94 4.75
C ARG A 25 11.35 12.11 3.66
N LEU A 26 10.66 12.80 2.74
CA LEU A 26 10.03 12.15 1.60
C LEU A 26 11.11 11.75 0.58
N LYS A 27 11.24 10.45 0.32
CA LYS A 27 12.08 9.91 -0.76
C LYS A 27 11.17 9.52 -1.91
N PHE A 28 11.25 10.27 -2.99
CA PHE A 28 10.54 9.93 -4.21
C PHE A 28 11.35 8.91 -5.00
N SER A 29 10.67 7.86 -5.45
CA SER A 29 11.17 6.96 -6.46
C SER A 29 11.40 7.78 -7.73
N THR A 30 12.62 7.76 -8.27
CA THR A 30 12.88 8.35 -9.58
C THR A 30 11.97 7.64 -10.58
N THR A 31 11.13 8.40 -11.27
CA THR A 31 10.30 7.89 -12.35
C THR A 31 11.18 7.05 -13.28
N PHE A 32 10.76 5.80 -13.52
CA PHE A 32 11.46 4.75 -14.28
C PHE A 32 12.52 3.90 -13.57
N HIS A 33 12.69 3.99 -12.24
CA HIS A 33 13.50 3.00 -11.52
C HIS A 33 12.68 2.18 -10.52
N PRO A 34 12.03 1.08 -10.99
CA PRO A 34 11.24 0.23 -10.13
C PRO A 34 12.07 -0.47 -9.05
N GLN A 35 13.41 -0.43 -9.04
CA GLN A 35 14.20 -1.17 -8.06
C GLN A 35 13.94 -0.77 -6.59
N SER A 36 13.67 0.51 -6.32
CA SER A 36 13.28 0.99 -4.99
C SER A 36 11.85 0.60 -4.63
N ASP A 37 10.96 0.58 -5.63
CA ASP A 37 9.55 0.23 -5.48
C ASP A 37 9.30 -1.28 -5.60
N LYS A 38 10.27 -2.07 -6.07
CA LYS A 38 10.13 -3.49 -6.42
C LYS A 38 9.81 -4.34 -5.20
N GLN A 39 10.36 -3.96 -4.05
CA GLN A 39 10.05 -4.62 -2.78
C GLN A 39 8.61 -4.30 -2.34
N SER A 40 8.22 -3.03 -2.36
CA SER A 40 6.84 -2.64 -2.07
C SER A 40 5.85 -3.24 -3.07
N GLU A 41 6.16 -3.29 -4.36
CA GLU A 41 5.35 -3.90 -5.41
C GLU A 41 5.17 -5.40 -5.16
N ARG A 42 6.24 -6.12 -4.79
CA ARG A 42 6.16 -7.55 -4.43
C ARG A 42 5.28 -7.75 -3.20
N VAL A 43 5.44 -6.95 -2.16
CA VAL A 43 4.63 -7.03 -0.93
C VAL A 43 3.17 -6.69 -1.21
N ILE A 44 2.90 -5.65 -1.99
CA ILE A 44 1.55 -5.26 -2.43
C ILE A 44 0.90 -6.40 -3.22
N GLN A 45 1.65 -7.08 -4.09
CA GLN A 45 1.12 -8.19 -4.87
C GLN A 45 0.76 -9.39 -3.98
N ILE A 46 1.63 -9.77 -3.05
CA ILE A 46 1.36 -10.84 -2.07
C ILE A 46 0.12 -10.50 -1.24
N LEU A 47 0.02 -9.26 -0.76
CA LEU A 47 -1.16 -8.79 -0.03
C LEU A 47 -2.41 -8.89 -0.90
N LYS A 48 -2.39 -8.42 -2.15
CA LYS A 48 -3.54 -8.53 -3.06
C LYS A 48 -3.96 -9.97 -3.30
N ASP A 49 -3.03 -10.88 -3.49
CA ASP A 49 -3.33 -12.31 -3.74
C ASP A 49 -3.90 -12.97 -2.48
N MET A 50 -3.37 -12.64 -1.31
CA MET A 50 -3.90 -13.09 -0.03
C MET A 50 -5.32 -12.57 0.20
N LEU A 51 -5.54 -11.27 -0.01
CA LEU A 51 -6.86 -10.63 0.07
C LEU A 51 -7.83 -11.28 -0.93
N ARG A 52 -7.40 -11.59 -2.16
CA ARG A 52 -8.26 -12.23 -3.16
C ARG A 52 -8.70 -13.63 -2.74
N GLY A 53 -7.81 -14.41 -2.12
CA GLY A 53 -8.16 -15.71 -1.53
C GLY A 53 -9.18 -15.59 -0.39
N PHE A 54 -9.02 -14.58 0.47
CA PHE A 54 -10.00 -14.29 1.52
C PHE A 54 -11.35 -13.77 0.96
N ILE A 55 -11.34 -12.88 -0.03
CA ILE A 55 -12.57 -12.31 -0.63
C ILE A 55 -13.42 -13.41 -1.26
N ILE A 56 -12.80 -14.41 -1.91
CA ILE A 56 -13.52 -15.55 -2.52
C ILE A 56 -14.24 -16.39 -1.44
N GLY A 57 -13.68 -16.51 -0.23
CA GLY A 57 -14.30 -17.23 0.89
C GLY A 57 -15.32 -16.42 1.70
N PHE A 58 -15.31 -15.08 1.57
CA PHE A 58 -16.04 -14.16 2.46
C PHE A 58 -16.81 -13.07 1.70
N ILE A 59 -17.39 -13.39 0.53
CA ILE A 59 -18.25 -12.46 -0.22
C ILE A 59 -19.39 -12.01 0.70
N GLY A 60 -19.30 -10.77 1.19
CA GLY A 60 -20.32 -10.11 2.02
C GLY A 60 -19.89 -9.71 3.43
N SER A 61 -18.88 -10.36 4.03
CA SER A 61 -18.49 -10.13 5.45
C SER A 61 -17.06 -9.63 5.64
N TRP A 62 -16.39 -9.22 4.55
CA TRP A 62 -15.00 -8.73 4.54
C TRP A 62 -14.62 -7.78 5.69
N GLY A 63 -15.51 -6.83 6.02
CA GLY A 63 -15.29 -5.85 7.09
C GLY A 63 -15.11 -6.46 8.47
N GLU A 64 -15.71 -7.62 8.73
CA GLU A 64 -15.65 -8.34 10.01
C GLU A 64 -14.32 -9.09 10.18
N TYR A 65 -13.67 -9.49 9.08
CA TYR A 65 -12.43 -10.27 9.09
C TYR A 65 -11.17 -9.42 8.96
N LEU A 66 -11.29 -8.16 8.54
CA LEU A 66 -10.17 -7.22 8.45
C LEU A 66 -9.38 -7.05 9.76
N PRO A 67 -10.03 -6.96 10.95
CA PRO A 67 -9.31 -6.90 12.22
C PRO A 67 -8.51 -8.16 12.51
N LEU A 68 -9.04 -9.33 12.15
CA LEU A 68 -8.39 -10.63 12.36
C LEU A 68 -7.17 -10.80 11.44
N ALA A 69 -7.30 -10.43 10.16
CA ALA A 69 -6.18 -10.46 9.21
C ALA A 69 -5.04 -9.54 9.65
N LYS A 70 -5.36 -8.32 10.14
CA LYS A 70 -4.38 -7.39 10.71
C LYS A 70 -3.70 -7.98 11.95
N PHE A 71 -4.45 -8.63 12.82
CA PHE A 71 -3.91 -9.29 14.01
C PHE A 71 -2.91 -10.39 13.65
N VAL A 72 -3.24 -11.26 12.71
CA VAL A 72 -2.36 -12.36 12.27
C VAL A 72 -1.08 -11.82 11.62
N TYR A 73 -1.18 -10.80 10.77
CA TYR A 73 -0.02 -10.16 10.15
C TYR A 73 0.95 -9.58 11.20
N ASN A 74 0.43 -8.81 12.15
CA ASN A 74 1.22 -8.18 13.22
C ASN A 74 1.84 -9.18 14.22
N LYS A 75 1.40 -10.43 14.22
CA LYS A 75 1.94 -11.48 15.10
C LYS A 75 2.95 -12.39 14.41
N SER A 76 2.97 -12.36 13.08
CA SER A 76 3.86 -13.21 12.28
C SER A 76 5.20 -12.53 11.94
N PHE A 77 5.37 -11.25 12.30
CA PHE A 77 6.54 -10.40 12.09
C PHE A 77 6.76 -9.48 13.29
#